data_AF-X1DFQ8-F1
#
_entry.id   AF-X1DFQ8-F1
#
_cell.length_a   1.000
_cell.length_b   1.000
_cell.length_c   1.000
_cell.angle_alpha   90.00
_cell.angle_beta   90.00
_cell.angle_gamma   90.00
#
_symmetry.space_group_name_H-M   'P 1'
#
loop_
_entity.id
_entity.type
_entity.pdbx_description
1 polymer ?
#
loop_
_entity_poly.entity_id
_entity_poly.type
_entity_poly.pdbx_seq_one_letter_code
_entity_poly.pdbx_strand_id
1 'polypeptide(L)'
;RIEEAQRLAKKYFIPASFSSVKNLLDETQLDALIIAAPTTEHARIAKTCIERNIDTFIEKPMASTVEECQEIIDIANNRGVRLMVGHIERFNPVIEQVRIFLDQELLGEIYYVETVRSGPFPKRLYGSKDGVVIDLAVHDLDLIHYLFGKLSQIYAHHIQTDTHKQDIYAKVMFRFELGILGSSEFSWISPRKERSISIYGDKGMLFGNLLDQEVWFQILTLSPRLALLSTCAVS
;
A
#
# COMPACT_ATOMS: atom_id res chain seq x y z
N ARG A 1 -11.07 -15.36 19.20
CA ARG A 1 -11.85 -15.82 20.37
C ARG A 1 -13.32 -15.63 20.06
N ILE A 2 -14.18 -16.61 20.32
CA ILE A 2 -15.59 -16.58 19.88
C ILE A 2 -16.41 -15.45 20.51
N GLU A 3 -16.15 -15.11 21.78
CA GLU A 3 -16.85 -14.03 22.48
C GLU A 3 -16.71 -12.67 21.78
N GLU A 4 -15.49 -12.37 21.31
CA GLU A 4 -15.21 -11.13 20.57
C GLU A 4 -15.91 -11.13 19.21
N ALA A 5 -15.93 -12.30 18.53
CA ALA A 5 -16.66 -12.45 17.28
C ALA A 5 -18.17 -12.25 17.46
N GLN A 6 -18.76 -12.82 18.52
CA GLN A 6 -20.18 -12.63 18.88
C GLN A 6 -20.48 -11.17 19.24
N ARG A 7 -19.58 -10.51 19.96
CA ARG A 7 -19.70 -9.09 20.31
C ARG A 7 -19.73 -8.20 19.06
N LEU A 8 -18.80 -8.42 18.12
CA LEU A 8 -18.74 -7.69 16.86
C LEU A 8 -19.96 -8.00 15.98
N ALA A 9 -20.36 -9.28 15.88
CA ALA A 9 -21.53 -9.68 15.11
C ALA A 9 -22.80 -8.98 15.62
N LYS A 10 -23.00 -8.92 16.95
CA LYS A 10 -24.10 -8.16 17.54
C LYS A 10 -24.02 -6.67 17.25
N LYS A 11 -22.83 -6.06 17.33
CA LYS A 11 -22.62 -4.63 17.07
C LYS A 11 -22.95 -4.24 15.63
N TYR A 12 -22.59 -5.10 14.67
CA TYR A 12 -22.72 -4.83 13.23
C TYR A 12 -23.89 -5.59 12.58
N PHE A 13 -24.79 -6.17 13.38
CA PHE A 13 -25.96 -6.92 12.91
C PHE A 13 -25.63 -8.06 11.94
N ILE A 14 -24.52 -8.75 12.18
CA ILE A 14 -24.09 -9.92 11.40
C ILE A 14 -24.82 -11.17 11.94
N PRO A 15 -25.47 -11.98 11.08
CA PRO A 15 -26.35 -13.06 11.52
C PRO A 15 -25.60 -14.26 12.13
N ALA A 16 -24.31 -14.42 11.86
CA ALA A 16 -23.52 -15.55 12.32
C ALA A 16 -22.10 -15.14 12.73
N SER A 17 -21.52 -15.88 13.67
CA SER A 17 -20.14 -15.74 14.10
C SER A 17 -19.56 -17.11 14.44
N PHE A 18 -18.33 -17.38 14.03
CA PHE A 18 -17.70 -18.69 14.15
C PHE A 18 -16.45 -18.64 15.00
N SER A 19 -16.14 -19.75 15.67
CA SER A 19 -14.96 -19.85 16.55
C SER A 19 -13.68 -20.17 15.78
N SER A 20 -13.81 -20.68 14.55
CA SER A 20 -12.71 -21.04 13.67
C SER A 20 -13.08 -20.83 12.19
N VAL A 21 -12.06 -20.66 11.35
CA VAL A 21 -12.22 -20.62 9.88
C VAL A 21 -12.80 -21.93 9.35
N LYS A 22 -12.41 -23.07 9.94
CA LYS A 22 -12.94 -24.38 9.53
C LYS A 22 -14.46 -24.45 9.71
N ASN A 23 -14.98 -24.05 10.87
CA ASN A 23 -16.42 -24.05 11.14
C ASN A 23 -17.15 -23.12 10.18
N LEU A 24 -16.63 -21.91 9.95
CA LEU A 24 -17.18 -20.99 8.96
C LEU A 24 -17.31 -21.67 7.58
N LEU A 25 -16.23 -22.29 7.09
CA LEU A 25 -16.20 -22.90 5.75
C LEU A 25 -17.02 -24.19 5.63
N ASP A 26 -17.24 -24.91 6.73
CA ASP A 26 -18.02 -26.16 6.74
C ASP A 26 -19.53 -25.91 6.91
N GLU A 27 -19.90 -24.84 7.61
CA GLU A 27 -21.30 -24.52 7.96
C GLU A 27 -21.93 -23.47 7.01
N THR A 28 -21.13 -22.83 6.15
CA THR A 28 -21.60 -21.78 5.24
C THR A 28 -21.06 -21.94 3.82
N GLN A 29 -21.87 -21.53 2.85
CA GLN A 29 -21.45 -21.35 1.47
C GLN A 29 -21.11 -19.86 1.28
N LEU A 30 -19.88 -19.58 0.85
CA LEU A 30 -19.37 -18.22 0.67
C LEU A 30 -19.03 -17.97 -0.80
N ASP A 31 -19.45 -16.83 -1.34
CA ASP A 31 -18.98 -16.37 -2.65
C ASP A 31 -17.56 -15.77 -2.54
N ALA A 32 -17.29 -15.06 -1.44
CA ALA A 32 -16.01 -14.42 -1.19
C ALA A 32 -15.67 -14.35 0.31
N LEU A 33 -14.39 -14.16 0.63
CA LEU A 33 -13.89 -14.02 1.99
C LEU A 33 -12.83 -12.91 2.12
N ILE A 34 -12.89 -12.15 3.21
CA ILE A 34 -11.90 -11.14 3.59
C ILE A 34 -11.04 -11.68 4.74
N ILE A 35 -9.73 -11.78 4.52
CA ILE A 35 -8.75 -12.18 5.53
C ILE A 35 -8.15 -10.91 6.15
N ALA A 36 -8.64 -10.57 7.34
CA ALA A 36 -8.09 -9.50 8.19
C ALA A 36 -7.51 -10.10 9.50
N ALA A 37 -6.66 -11.12 9.35
CA ALA A 37 -6.03 -11.84 10.44
C ALA A 37 -4.59 -11.31 10.68
N PRO A 38 -3.85 -11.80 11.69
CA PRO A 38 -2.41 -11.58 11.74
C PRO A 38 -1.74 -12.16 10.50
N THR A 39 -0.70 -11.49 9.98
CA THR A 39 0.01 -11.87 8.75
C THR A 39 0.43 -13.34 8.71
N THR A 40 0.87 -13.89 9.85
CA THR A 40 1.31 -15.29 9.97
C THR A 40 0.21 -16.31 9.65
N GLU A 41 -1.06 -15.89 9.71
CA GLU A 41 -2.20 -16.74 9.38
C GLU A 41 -2.69 -16.56 7.94
N HIS A 42 -2.23 -15.53 7.22
CA HIS A 42 -2.75 -15.20 5.89
C HIS A 42 -2.60 -16.37 4.92
N ALA A 43 -1.39 -16.93 4.80
CA ALA A 43 -1.13 -18.01 3.86
C ALA A 43 -1.98 -19.26 4.14
N ARG A 44 -2.07 -19.66 5.41
CA ARG A 44 -2.86 -20.84 5.81
C ARG A 44 -4.35 -20.65 5.51
N ILE A 45 -4.91 -19.49 5.87
CA ILE A 45 -6.33 -19.19 5.65
C ILE A 45 -6.61 -19.07 4.15
N ALA A 46 -5.80 -18.31 3.41
CA ALA A 46 -5.97 -18.08 1.98
C ALA A 46 -5.98 -19.38 1.18
N LYS A 47 -4.97 -20.25 1.38
CA LYS A 47 -4.90 -21.56 0.70
C LYS A 47 -6.14 -22.40 0.98
N THR A 48 -6.57 -22.46 2.24
CA THR A 48 -7.78 -23.22 2.65
C THR A 48 -9.05 -22.69 1.95
N CYS A 49 -9.20 -21.37 1.82
CA CYS A 49 -10.35 -20.75 1.16
C CYS A 49 -10.32 -20.96 -0.37
N ILE A 50 -9.17 -20.71 -0.98
CA ILE A 50 -8.98 -20.84 -2.43
C ILE A 50 -9.18 -22.28 -2.89
N GLU A 51 -8.73 -23.28 -2.13
CA GLU A 51 -8.94 -24.70 -2.43
C GLU A 51 -10.43 -25.09 -2.48
N ARG A 52 -11.30 -24.31 -1.84
CA ARG A 52 -12.76 -24.45 -1.89
C ARG A 52 -13.43 -23.59 -2.97
N ASN A 53 -12.65 -22.98 -3.87
CA ASN A 53 -13.09 -22.08 -4.93
C ASN A 53 -13.79 -20.79 -4.42
N ILE A 54 -13.30 -20.21 -3.33
CA ILE A 54 -13.84 -18.97 -2.75
C ILE A 54 -12.98 -17.78 -3.19
N ASP A 55 -13.60 -16.72 -3.73
CA ASP A 55 -12.91 -15.47 -4.06
C ASP A 55 -12.31 -14.87 -2.78
N THR A 56 -11.04 -14.49 -2.81
CA THR A 56 -10.30 -14.18 -1.58
C THR A 56 -9.68 -12.79 -1.64
N PHE A 57 -10.01 -11.96 -0.65
CA PHE A 57 -9.33 -10.70 -0.35
C PHE A 57 -8.41 -10.91 0.87
N ILE A 58 -7.17 -10.47 0.80
CA ILE A 58 -6.18 -10.61 1.88
C ILE A 58 -5.68 -9.22 2.27
N GLU A 59 -5.74 -8.89 3.55
CA GLU A 59 -5.09 -7.68 4.06
C GLU A 59 -3.58 -7.72 3.79
N LYS A 60 -2.98 -6.53 3.68
CA LYS A 60 -1.54 -6.41 3.44
C LYS A 60 -0.75 -6.67 4.73
N PRO A 61 0.47 -7.25 4.64
CA PRO A 61 1.05 -7.88 3.45
C PRO A 61 0.39 -9.22 3.14
N MET A 62 0.42 -9.66 1.88
CA MET A 62 -0.27 -10.88 1.42
C MET A 62 0.10 -12.12 2.25
N ALA A 63 1.38 -12.31 2.58
CA ALA A 63 1.87 -13.39 3.43
C ALA A 63 3.17 -12.98 4.15
N SER A 64 3.77 -13.88 4.92
CA SER A 64 5.02 -13.62 5.64
C SER A 64 6.26 -13.80 4.77
N THR A 65 6.19 -14.61 3.72
CA THR A 65 7.31 -14.79 2.78
C THR A 65 6.87 -14.67 1.32
N VAL A 66 7.85 -14.44 0.44
CA VAL A 66 7.63 -14.36 -1.01
C VAL A 66 7.16 -15.71 -1.56
N GLU A 67 7.70 -16.81 -1.05
CA GLU A 67 7.33 -18.17 -1.42
C GLU A 67 5.87 -18.44 -1.06
N GLU A 68 5.43 -18.04 0.14
CA GLU A 68 4.03 -18.16 0.53
C GLU A 68 3.11 -17.33 -0.37
N CYS A 69 3.50 -16.11 -0.73
CA CYS A 69 2.77 -15.29 -1.69
C CYS A 69 2.65 -16.01 -3.04
N GLN A 70 3.74 -16.58 -3.54
CA GLN A 70 3.75 -17.30 -4.82
C GLN A 70 2.82 -18.52 -4.79
N GLU A 71 2.85 -19.32 -3.72
CA GLU A 71 1.95 -20.45 -3.56
C GLU A 71 0.47 -20.02 -3.56
N ILE A 72 0.13 -18.92 -2.89
CA ILE A 72 -1.24 -18.37 -2.90
C ILE A 72 -1.65 -17.97 -4.33
N ILE A 73 -0.77 -17.26 -5.04
CA ILE A 73 -1.01 -16.81 -6.42
C ILE A 73 -1.21 -18.00 -7.35
N ASP A 74 -0.36 -19.03 -7.25
CA ASP A 74 -0.40 -20.21 -8.10
C ASP A 74 -1.70 -21.00 -7.88
N ILE A 75 -2.09 -21.23 -6.63
CA ILE A 75 -3.35 -21.93 -6.33
C ILE A 75 -4.55 -21.10 -6.80
N ALA A 76 -4.55 -19.79 -6.59
CA ALA A 76 -5.63 -18.91 -7.04
C ALA A 76 -5.82 -18.97 -8.56
N ASN A 77 -4.72 -18.88 -9.32
CA ASN A 77 -4.72 -19.00 -10.78
C ASN A 77 -5.21 -20.38 -11.22
N ASN A 78 -4.72 -21.46 -10.60
CA ASN A 78 -5.13 -22.83 -10.93
C ASN A 78 -6.61 -23.10 -10.65
N ARG A 79 -7.17 -22.49 -9.61
CA ARG A 79 -8.59 -22.60 -9.25
C ARG A 79 -9.49 -21.62 -10.01
N GLY A 80 -8.91 -20.60 -10.65
CA GLY A 80 -9.65 -19.56 -11.35
C GLY A 80 -10.46 -18.64 -10.42
N VAL A 81 -10.05 -18.51 -9.16
CA VAL A 81 -10.70 -17.59 -8.21
C VAL A 81 -10.08 -16.21 -8.28
N ARG A 82 -10.84 -15.18 -7.89
CA ARG A 82 -10.30 -13.84 -7.74
C ARG A 82 -9.47 -13.76 -6.47
N LEU A 83 -8.27 -13.20 -6.60
CA LEU A 83 -7.39 -12.88 -5.49
C LEU A 83 -7.11 -11.37 -5.49
N MET A 84 -7.34 -10.73 -4.35
CA MET A 84 -7.04 -9.30 -4.16
C MET A 84 -6.24 -9.09 -2.88
N VAL A 85 -5.24 -8.23 -2.93
CA VAL A 85 -4.52 -7.77 -1.74
C VAL A 85 -5.03 -6.38 -1.34
N GLY A 86 -5.14 -6.13 -0.04
CA GLY A 86 -5.60 -4.87 0.55
C GLY A 86 -4.64 -3.69 0.42
N HIS A 87 -4.17 -3.40 -0.80
CA HIS A 87 -3.43 -2.18 -1.12
C HIS A 87 -4.38 -0.99 -1.26
N ILE A 88 -4.95 -0.57 -0.14
CA ILE A 88 -6.03 0.43 -0.10
C ILE A 88 -5.62 1.80 -0.65
N GLU A 89 -4.34 2.16 -0.61
CA GLU A 89 -3.89 3.49 -1.05
C GLU A 89 -4.04 3.70 -2.56
N ARG A 90 -4.15 2.62 -3.35
CA ARG A 90 -4.49 2.73 -4.79
C ARG A 90 -5.85 3.40 -5.03
N PHE A 91 -6.73 3.38 -4.03
CA PHE A 91 -8.06 3.98 -4.04
C PHE A 91 -8.11 5.35 -3.33
N ASN A 92 -6.96 5.91 -2.95
CA ASN A 92 -6.89 7.26 -2.40
C ASN A 92 -7.19 8.29 -3.52
N PRO A 93 -8.12 9.26 -3.32
CA PRO A 93 -8.46 10.25 -4.35
C PRO A 93 -7.26 11.02 -4.90
N VAL A 94 -6.23 11.24 -4.08
CA VAL A 94 -4.98 11.88 -4.52
C VAL A 94 -4.26 11.04 -5.58
N ILE A 95 -4.26 9.72 -5.43
CA ILE A 95 -3.63 8.80 -6.39
C ILE A 95 -4.45 8.71 -7.67
N GLU A 96 -5.76 8.84 -7.59
CA GLU A 96 -6.61 8.98 -8.79
C GLU A 96 -6.26 10.26 -9.56
N GLN A 97 -6.09 11.41 -8.88
CA GLN A 97 -5.64 12.64 -9.52
C GLN A 97 -4.24 12.53 -10.12
N VAL A 98 -3.29 11.92 -9.39
CA VAL A 98 -1.95 11.62 -9.91
C VAL A 98 -2.05 10.84 -11.22
N ARG A 99 -2.87 9.80 -11.28
CA ARG A 99 -3.09 9.02 -12.50
C ARG A 99 -3.62 9.89 -13.64
N ILE A 100 -4.60 10.74 -13.39
CA ILE A 100 -5.15 11.64 -14.41
C ILE A 100 -4.03 12.52 -15.01
N PHE A 101 -3.15 13.07 -14.18
CA PHE A 101 -2.02 13.88 -14.65
C PHE A 101 -1.01 13.08 -15.49
N LEU A 102 -0.75 11.83 -15.11
CA LEU A 102 0.13 10.93 -15.86
C LEU A 102 -0.51 10.50 -17.18
N ASP A 103 -1.77 10.05 -17.15
CA ASP A 103 -2.53 9.56 -18.31
C ASP A 103 -2.75 10.68 -19.35
N GLN A 104 -2.86 11.93 -18.92
CA GLN A 104 -2.98 13.11 -19.80
C GLN A 104 -1.64 13.76 -20.16
N GLU A 105 -0.51 13.18 -19.74
CA GLU A 105 0.85 13.68 -20.00
C GLU A 105 1.06 15.17 -19.60
N LEU A 106 0.34 15.65 -18.58
CA LEU A 106 0.35 17.07 -18.19
C LEU A 106 1.71 17.51 -17.64
N LEU A 107 2.46 16.57 -17.06
CA LEU A 107 3.81 16.79 -16.54
C LEU A 107 4.90 16.51 -17.58
N GLY A 108 4.53 16.02 -18.77
CA GLY A 108 5.44 15.63 -19.83
C GLY A 108 6.28 14.40 -19.49
N GLU A 109 7.56 14.40 -19.86
CA GLU A 109 8.49 13.30 -19.55
C GLU A 109 8.83 13.32 -18.05
N ILE A 110 8.49 12.24 -17.35
CA ILE A 110 8.74 12.12 -15.91
C ILE A 110 10.20 11.76 -15.67
N TYR A 111 10.88 12.55 -14.82
CA TYR A 111 12.27 12.33 -14.46
C TYR A 111 12.44 11.73 -13.08
N TYR A 112 11.61 12.17 -12.12
CA TYR A 112 11.79 11.82 -10.72
C TYR A 112 10.46 11.68 -9.98
N VAL A 113 10.38 10.68 -9.11
CA VAL A 113 9.30 10.49 -8.14
C VAL A 113 9.86 10.39 -6.72
N GLU A 114 9.23 11.09 -5.79
CA GLU A 114 9.52 10.96 -4.36
C GLU A 114 8.27 10.56 -3.60
N THR A 115 8.41 9.67 -2.61
CA THR A 115 7.38 9.44 -1.61
C THR A 115 7.93 9.59 -0.21
N VAL A 116 7.13 10.15 0.70
CA VAL A 116 7.46 10.25 2.12
C VAL A 116 6.31 9.68 2.92
N ARG A 117 6.60 8.71 3.79
CA ARG A 117 5.66 8.20 4.79
C ARG A 117 6.31 8.22 6.16
N SER A 118 5.90 9.18 6.97
CA SER A 118 6.49 9.46 8.27
C SER A 118 5.43 9.60 9.35
N GLY A 119 5.79 9.29 10.59
CA GLY A 119 4.95 9.49 11.76
C GLY A 119 5.58 8.87 13.00
N PRO A 120 4.92 8.96 14.16
CA PRO A 120 5.46 8.37 15.38
C PRO A 120 5.36 6.84 15.35
N PHE A 121 6.26 6.18 16.09
CA PHE A 121 6.21 4.73 16.28
C PHE A 121 4.81 4.24 16.73
N PRO A 122 4.19 3.29 16.03
CA PRO A 122 2.84 2.86 16.33
C PRO A 122 2.81 1.92 17.55
N LYS A 123 2.04 2.28 18.57
CA LYS A 123 1.94 1.49 19.82
C LYS A 123 1.50 0.03 19.59
N ARG A 124 0.73 -0.26 18.54
CA ARG A 124 0.29 -1.63 18.21
C ARG A 124 1.44 -2.57 17.83
N LEU A 125 2.61 -2.03 17.48
CA LEU A 125 3.79 -2.83 17.10
C LEU A 125 4.76 -3.04 18.26
N TYR A 126 4.43 -2.63 19.50
CA TYR A 126 5.25 -3.01 20.65
C TYR A 126 5.33 -4.53 20.78
N GLY A 127 6.54 -5.07 20.69
CA GLY A 127 6.79 -6.52 20.73
C GLY A 127 6.58 -7.25 19.40
N SER A 128 6.25 -6.54 18.31
CA SER A 128 6.31 -7.10 16.95
C SER A 128 7.76 -7.18 16.46
N LYS A 129 7.99 -7.96 15.41
CA LYS A 129 9.23 -7.94 14.62
C LYS A 129 9.10 -7.12 13.34
N ASP A 130 7.90 -6.63 13.04
CA ASP A 130 7.63 -5.91 11.80
C ASP A 130 8.23 -4.50 11.85
N GLY A 131 9.21 -4.26 10.97
CA GLY A 131 9.82 -2.95 10.79
C GLY A 131 9.01 -2.03 9.87
N VAL A 132 9.52 -0.81 9.72
CA VAL A 132 8.90 0.24 8.90
C VAL A 132 8.70 -0.19 7.45
N VAL A 133 9.55 -1.09 6.93
CA VAL A 133 9.45 -1.60 5.56
C VAL A 133 8.18 -2.45 5.37
N ILE A 134 7.92 -3.38 6.28
CA ILE A 134 6.76 -4.29 6.19
C ILE A 134 5.47 -3.55 6.52
N ASP A 135 5.50 -2.65 7.51
CA ASP A 135 4.27 -1.99 7.97
C ASP A 135 3.87 -0.78 7.12
N LEU A 136 4.85 0.06 6.77
CA LEU A 136 4.65 1.31 6.02
C LEU A 136 5.01 1.17 4.54
N ALA A 137 6.25 0.76 4.23
CA ALA A 137 6.78 0.86 2.87
C ALA A 137 6.01 0.03 1.84
N VAL A 138 5.41 -1.09 2.25
CA VAL A 138 4.54 -1.92 1.40
C VAL A 138 3.44 -1.12 0.69
N HIS A 139 2.97 -0.01 1.28
CA HIS A 139 1.97 0.86 0.65
C HIS A 139 2.57 1.69 -0.48
N ASP A 140 3.68 2.39 -0.22
CA ASP A 140 4.24 3.31 -1.21
C ASP A 140 5.02 2.56 -2.29
N LEU A 141 5.68 1.45 -1.96
CA LEU A 141 6.31 0.56 -2.95
C LEU A 141 5.28 -0.04 -3.90
N ASP A 142 4.09 -0.38 -3.38
CA ASP A 142 2.96 -0.76 -4.21
C ASP A 142 2.48 0.39 -5.10
N LEU A 143 2.30 1.58 -4.54
CA LEU A 143 1.83 2.76 -5.29
C LEU A 143 2.77 3.12 -6.43
N ILE A 144 4.08 3.20 -6.18
CA ILE A 144 5.02 3.56 -7.23
C ILE A 144 5.09 2.46 -8.30
N HIS A 145 4.94 1.19 -7.91
CA HIS A 145 4.85 0.08 -8.86
C HIS A 145 3.57 0.16 -9.70
N TYR A 146 2.45 0.49 -9.07
CA TYR A 146 1.16 0.67 -9.72
C TYR A 146 1.17 1.84 -10.73
N LEU A 147 1.86 2.93 -10.40
CA LEU A 147 1.91 4.14 -11.23
C LEU A 147 2.95 4.07 -12.36
N PHE A 148 4.14 3.52 -12.08
CA PHE A 148 5.30 3.60 -12.99
C PHE A 148 5.86 2.25 -13.41
N GLY A 149 5.30 1.15 -12.92
CA GLY A 149 5.69 -0.21 -13.30
C GLY A 149 6.91 -0.74 -12.53
N LYS A 150 7.69 -1.61 -13.19
CA LYS A 150 8.75 -2.39 -12.54
C LYS A 150 9.98 -1.54 -12.21
N LEU A 151 10.60 -1.86 -11.08
CA LEU A 151 11.90 -1.34 -10.68
C LEU A 151 13.01 -2.20 -11.29
N SER A 152 14.04 -1.57 -11.83
CA SER A 152 15.24 -2.21 -12.38
C SER A 152 16.43 -2.15 -11.42
N GLN A 153 16.48 -1.16 -10.52
CA GLN A 153 17.54 -1.01 -9.52
C GLN A 153 16.99 -0.45 -8.21
N ILE A 154 17.52 -0.94 -7.09
CA ILE A 154 17.15 -0.48 -5.74
C ILE A 154 18.43 -0.36 -4.89
N TYR A 155 18.52 0.71 -4.11
CA TYR A 155 19.52 0.93 -3.08
C TYR A 155 18.82 1.43 -1.81
N ALA A 156 19.17 0.89 -0.65
CA ALA A 156 18.49 1.24 0.59
C ALA A 156 19.46 1.36 1.78
N HIS A 157 19.15 2.31 2.66
CA HIS A 157 19.68 2.36 4.01
C HIS A 157 18.55 2.30 5.02
N HIS A 158 18.80 1.66 6.15
CA HIS A 158 17.84 1.54 7.24
C HIS A 158 18.51 1.80 8.58
N ILE A 159 17.69 2.15 9.58
CA ILE A 159 18.12 2.27 10.98
C ILE A 159 17.27 1.32 11.81
N GLN A 160 17.93 0.43 12.53
CA GLN A 160 17.36 -0.41 13.56
C GLN A 160 17.83 0.11 14.93
N THR A 161 16.95 0.09 15.93
CA THR A 161 17.34 0.43 17.31
C THR A 161 17.32 -0.79 18.21
N ASP A 162 18.23 -0.82 19.19
CA ASP A 162 18.30 -1.90 20.19
C ASP A 162 17.00 -1.99 21.02
N THR A 163 16.33 -0.86 21.24
CA THR A 163 15.09 -0.78 22.01
C THR A 163 13.94 -1.56 21.37
N HIS A 164 13.79 -1.46 20.05
CA HIS A 164 12.67 -2.09 19.34
C HIS A 164 13.07 -3.35 18.58
N LYS A 165 14.37 -3.55 18.31
CA LYS A 165 14.89 -4.66 17.50
C LYS A 165 14.20 -4.80 16.14
N GLN A 166 13.69 -3.70 15.58
CA GLN A 166 13.05 -3.63 14.27
C GLN A 166 13.49 -2.34 13.56
N ASP A 167 13.44 -2.34 12.23
CA ASP A 167 13.73 -1.14 11.46
C ASP A 167 12.72 -0.05 11.79
N ILE A 168 13.21 1.11 12.21
CA ILE A 168 12.38 2.28 12.51
C ILE A 168 12.49 3.36 11.44
N TYR A 169 13.44 3.21 10.52
CA TYR A 169 13.67 4.13 9.42
C TYR A 169 14.23 3.38 8.22
N ALA A 170 13.80 3.77 7.03
CA ALA A 170 14.41 3.37 5.78
C ALA A 170 14.34 4.51 4.75
N LYS A 171 15.44 4.75 4.03
CA LYS A 171 15.49 5.57 2.82
C LYS A 171 15.87 4.66 1.67
N VAL A 172 15.06 4.64 0.63
CA VAL A 172 15.22 3.80 -0.55
C VAL A 172 15.37 4.71 -1.76
N MET A 173 16.37 4.45 -2.60
CA MET A 173 16.53 5.04 -3.92
C MET A 173 16.33 3.94 -4.96
N PHE A 174 15.68 4.27 -6.07
CA PHE A 174 15.37 3.27 -7.09
C PHE A 174 15.35 3.86 -8.50
N ARG A 175 15.40 2.96 -9.47
CA ARG A 175 15.21 3.25 -10.90
C ARG A 175 14.14 2.32 -11.44
N PHE A 176 13.23 2.85 -12.26
CA PHE A 176 12.26 2.05 -13.01
C PHE A 176 12.87 1.47 -14.28
N GLU A 177 12.26 0.42 -14.84
CA GLU A 177 12.60 -0.06 -16.18
C GLU A 177 12.42 1.04 -17.25
N LEU A 178 11.48 1.97 -17.01
CA LEU A 178 11.25 3.17 -17.83
C LEU A 178 12.34 4.25 -17.71
N GLY A 179 13.38 4.05 -16.90
CA GLY A 179 14.49 5.00 -16.72
C GLY A 179 14.26 6.07 -15.66
N ILE A 180 13.00 6.30 -15.25
CA ILE A 180 12.59 7.22 -14.18
C ILE A 180 13.38 6.90 -12.90
N LEU A 181 13.85 7.94 -12.21
CA LEU A 181 14.51 7.83 -10.91
C LEU A 181 13.52 8.09 -9.78
N GLY A 182 13.82 7.60 -8.59
CA GLY A 182 13.03 8.01 -7.43
C GLY A 182 13.64 7.68 -6.09
N SER A 183 13.00 8.19 -5.06
CA SER A 183 13.30 7.81 -3.69
C SER A 183 12.05 7.72 -2.83
N SER A 184 12.12 6.90 -1.79
CA SER A 184 11.09 6.80 -0.76
C SER A 184 11.69 6.88 0.62
N GLU A 185 11.02 7.60 1.50
CA GLU A 185 11.38 7.68 2.92
C GLU A 185 10.28 7.09 3.80
N PHE A 186 10.68 6.22 4.71
CA PHE A 186 9.81 5.54 5.65
C PHE A 186 10.35 5.77 7.05
N SER A 187 9.58 6.39 7.94
CA SER A 187 10.11 6.82 9.24
C SER A 187 9.11 6.72 10.37
N TRP A 188 9.56 6.12 11.48
CA TRP A 188 8.93 6.17 12.79
C TRP A 188 9.63 7.12 13.78
N ILE A 189 10.66 7.81 13.33
CA ILE A 189 11.49 8.70 14.16
C ILE A 189 10.81 10.07 14.35
N SER A 190 10.01 10.49 13.37
CA SER A 190 9.38 11.81 13.38
C SER A 190 8.11 11.85 14.25
N PRO A 191 7.88 12.89 15.05
CA PRO A 191 6.58 13.11 15.67
C PRO A 191 5.53 13.64 14.67
N ARG A 192 5.98 14.21 13.53
CA ARG A 192 5.09 14.75 12.49
C ARG A 192 4.65 13.62 11.56
N LYS A 193 3.34 13.52 11.35
CA LYS A 193 2.79 12.64 10.33
C LYS A 193 2.91 13.30 8.96
N GLU A 194 3.39 12.53 8.00
CA GLU A 194 3.44 12.93 6.60
C GLU A 194 3.16 11.71 5.73
N ARG A 195 2.40 11.93 4.66
CA ARG A 195 2.19 10.95 3.61
C ARG A 195 2.05 11.70 2.29
N SER A 196 3.10 11.71 1.51
CA SER A 196 3.15 12.52 0.30
C SER A 196 3.76 11.76 -0.87
N ILE A 197 3.39 12.19 -2.07
CA ILE A 197 4.01 11.81 -3.33
C ILE A 197 4.32 13.09 -4.10
N SER A 198 5.53 13.20 -4.62
CA SER A 198 5.97 14.27 -5.52
C SER A 198 6.41 13.67 -6.84
N ILE A 199 5.98 14.25 -7.96
CA ILE A 199 6.31 13.79 -9.31
C ILE A 199 6.83 14.99 -10.10
N TYR A 200 7.99 14.84 -10.72
CA TYR A 200 8.68 15.88 -11.46
C TYR A 200 8.88 15.43 -12.90
N GLY A 201 8.41 16.26 -13.83
CA GLY A 201 8.66 16.10 -15.25
C GLY A 201 9.14 17.40 -15.91
N ASP A 202 9.40 17.33 -17.20
CA ASP A 202 9.93 18.46 -17.99
C ASP A 202 8.93 19.61 -18.17
N LYS A 203 7.63 19.34 -18.06
CA LYS A 203 6.56 20.35 -18.17
C LYS A 203 5.98 20.79 -16.83
N GLY A 204 6.41 20.22 -15.71
CA GLY A 204 5.90 20.63 -14.41
C GLY A 204 6.15 19.63 -13.28
N MET A 205 5.54 19.93 -12.14
CA MET A 205 5.52 19.02 -11.01
C MET A 205 4.11 18.90 -10.43
N LEU A 206 3.87 17.77 -9.78
CA LEU A 206 2.68 17.53 -8.96
C LEU A 206 3.14 17.03 -7.59
N PHE A 207 2.43 17.45 -6.57
CA PHE A 207 2.51 16.90 -5.23
C PHE A 207 1.11 16.54 -4.75
N GLY A 208 1.04 15.38 -4.10
CA GLY A 208 -0.16 14.91 -3.43
C GLY A 208 0.12 14.67 -1.95
N ASN A 209 -0.72 15.21 -1.07
CA ASN A 209 -0.79 14.86 0.34
C ASN A 209 -1.90 13.82 0.55
N LEU A 210 -1.51 12.56 0.77
CA LEU A 210 -2.43 11.44 0.89
C LEU A 210 -3.19 11.42 2.24
N LEU A 211 -2.74 12.17 3.27
CA LEU A 211 -3.46 12.29 4.54
C LEU A 211 -4.59 13.31 4.44
N ASP A 212 -4.27 14.49 3.94
CA ASP A 212 -5.20 15.62 3.86
C ASP A 212 -6.01 15.61 2.56
N GLN A 213 -5.71 14.67 1.66
CA GLN A 213 -6.34 14.50 0.34
C GLN A 213 -6.20 15.72 -0.56
N GLU A 214 -5.06 16.43 -0.46
CA GLU A 214 -4.79 17.63 -1.23
C GLU A 214 -3.82 17.35 -2.38
N VAL A 215 -4.08 17.97 -3.52
CA VAL A 215 -3.17 17.98 -4.67
C VAL A 215 -2.82 19.41 -5.03
N TRP A 216 -1.53 19.67 -5.19
CA TRP A 216 -1.03 20.89 -5.81
C TRP A 216 -0.07 20.56 -6.94
N PHE A 217 -0.05 21.41 -7.96
CA PHE A 217 0.80 21.22 -9.13
C PHE A 217 1.28 22.57 -9.64
N GLN A 218 2.37 22.54 -10.40
CA GLN A 218 2.92 23.69 -11.09
C GLN A 218 3.31 23.28 -12.50
N ILE A 219 2.69 23.88 -13.51
CA ILE A 219 3.01 23.66 -14.92
C ILE A 219 3.94 24.76 -15.42
N LEU A 220 5.01 24.36 -16.11
CA LEU A 220 5.94 25.23 -16.79
C LEU A 220 5.34 25.60 -18.16
N THR A 221 4.86 26.83 -18.30
CA THR A 221 4.43 27.36 -19.60
C THR A 221 5.64 27.95 -20.34
N LEU A 222 5.85 27.54 -21.59
CA LEU A 222 6.94 28.01 -22.47
C LEU A 222 6.70 29.45 -23.02
N SER A 223 6.18 30.36 -22.22
CA SER A 223 6.09 31.79 -22.57
C SER A 223 6.91 32.64 -21.60
N PRO A 224 8.02 33.27 -22.04
CA PRO A 224 8.85 34.13 -21.20
C PRO A 224 8.13 35.39 -20.66
N ARG A 225 6.86 35.63 -21.04
CA ARG A 225 6.12 36.86 -20.69
C ARG A 225 4.91 36.68 -19.79
N LEU A 226 4.48 35.46 -19.50
CA LEU A 226 3.30 35.19 -18.67
C LEU A 226 3.51 33.92 -17.84
N ALA A 227 4.47 33.94 -16.92
CA ALA A 227 4.50 32.99 -15.81
C ALA A 227 3.37 33.35 -14.83
N LEU A 228 2.12 33.09 -15.21
CA LEU A 228 1.02 33.03 -14.26
C LEU A 228 1.15 31.68 -13.54
N LEU A 229 1.59 31.73 -12.30
CA LEU A 229 1.53 30.61 -11.36
C LEU A 229 0.06 30.25 -11.15
N SER A 230 -0.43 29.24 -11.86
CA SER A 230 -1.71 28.62 -11.54
C SER A 230 -1.46 27.52 -10.50
N THR A 231 -1.34 27.91 -9.23
CA THR A 231 -1.50 26.98 -8.11
C THR A 231 -3.00 26.73 -7.95
N CYS A 232 -3.50 25.65 -8.53
CA CYS A 232 -4.84 25.14 -8.21
C CYS A 232 -4.69 24.04 -7.15
N ALA A 233 -5.23 24.28 -5.96
CA ALA A 233 -5.53 23.20 -5.03
C ALA A 233 -6.83 22.54 -5.51
N VAL A 234 -6.78 21.24 -5.81
CA VAL A 234 -7.99 20.45 -6.05
C VAL A 234 -8.26 19.71 -4.74
N SER A 235 -9.36 20.08 -4.07
CA SER A 235 -9.91 19.42 -2.88
C SER A 235 -10.96 18.40 -3.27
#